data_AF-A0A7J8G456-F1
#
_entry.id   AF-A0A7J8G456-F1
#
_cell.length_a   1.000
_cell.length_b   1.000
_cell.length_c   1.000
_cell.angle_alpha   90.00
_cell.angle_beta   90.00
_cell.angle_gamma   90.00
#
_symmetry.space_group_name_H-M   'P 1'
#
loop_
_entity.id
_entity.type
_entity.pdbx_description
1 polymer ?
#
loop_
_entity_poly.entity_id
_entity_poly.type
_entity_poly.pdbx_seq_one_letter_code
_entity_poly.pdbx_strand_id
1 'polypeptide(L)'
;MKASPTEERDQTNQGHYRPSDLLCPETYVWVPIEQCLPSLENSKYCRFNQDPEAVDEGRSKEPDRLQVFHKKAILPYGVYKKQRRDPSEEASVLQYASLVGQACAERMLLFRS
;
A
#
# COMPACT_ATOMS: atom_id res chain seq x y z
N MET A 1 34.44 32.66 -44.08
CA MET A 1 34.88 32.02 -42.82
C MET A 1 34.13 32.67 -41.67
N LYS A 2 33.33 31.87 -40.94
CA LYS A 2 32.78 32.05 -39.57
C LYS A 2 31.86 33.27 -39.31
N ALA A 3 30.78 33.20 -38.54
CA ALA A 3 30.01 32.12 -37.91
C ALA A 3 28.62 32.71 -37.55
N SER A 4 27.57 31.89 -37.56
CA SER A 4 26.24 32.21 -37.02
C SER A 4 25.95 31.29 -35.82
N PRO A 5 24.86 31.58 -35.09
CA PRO A 5 24.85 32.12 -33.74
C PRO A 5 24.96 31.01 -32.68
N THR A 6 25.41 31.34 -31.48
CA THR A 6 25.18 30.47 -30.32
C THR A 6 24.48 31.30 -29.28
N GLU A 7 23.15 31.39 -29.45
CA GLU A 7 22.26 31.91 -28.42
C GLU A 7 22.47 31.11 -27.14
N GLU A 8 22.80 31.90 -26.14
CA GLU A 8 23.01 31.60 -24.74
C GLU A 8 21.83 30.77 -24.23
N ARG A 9 22.08 29.47 -24.00
CA ARG A 9 21.10 28.62 -23.32
C ARG A 9 21.07 29.10 -21.88
N ASP A 10 20.02 29.83 -21.55
CA ASP A 10 19.59 30.11 -20.18
C ASP A 10 19.32 28.76 -19.51
N GLN A 11 20.37 28.23 -18.88
CA GLN A 11 20.32 27.02 -18.08
C GLN A 11 19.63 27.40 -16.78
N THR A 12 18.30 27.59 -16.84
CA THR A 12 17.47 27.69 -15.64
C THR A 12 17.78 26.46 -14.80
N ASN A 13 18.28 26.71 -13.58
CA ASN A 13 18.65 25.70 -12.60
C ASN A 13 17.35 25.06 -12.05
N GLN A 14 16.57 24.40 -12.90
CA GLN A 14 15.54 23.47 -12.47
C GLN A 14 16.31 22.32 -11.85
N GLY A 15 16.38 22.31 -10.51
CA GLY A 15 17.16 21.36 -9.74
C GLY A 15 17.03 19.97 -10.33
N HIS A 16 18.16 19.35 -10.67
CA HIS A 16 18.26 18.01 -11.23
C HIS A 16 17.78 16.98 -10.17
N TYR A 17 16.51 17.04 -9.79
CA TYR A 17 15.84 15.97 -9.07
C TYR A 17 15.86 14.79 -10.02
N ARG A 18 16.76 13.87 -9.71
CA ARG A 18 16.78 12.53 -10.29
C ARG A 18 15.39 11.91 -10.13
N PRO A 19 15.04 10.96 -11.02
CA PRO A 19 13.69 10.45 -11.13
C PRO A 19 13.25 9.91 -9.77
N SER A 20 12.25 10.56 -9.17
CA SER A 20 11.71 10.16 -7.88
C SER A 20 11.04 8.80 -8.03
N ASP A 21 11.44 7.80 -7.26
CA ASP A 21 10.70 6.53 -7.23
C ASP A 21 9.24 6.79 -6.80
N LEU A 22 8.30 6.16 -7.50
CA LEU A 22 6.88 6.20 -7.16
C LEU A 22 6.48 4.92 -6.44
N LEU A 23 5.65 5.08 -5.41
CA LEU A 23 5.11 3.96 -4.65
C LEU A 23 3.97 3.28 -5.44
N CYS A 24 4.09 1.98 -5.68
CA CYS A 24 3.04 1.20 -6.31
C CYS A 24 1.80 1.12 -5.39
N PRO A 25 0.59 1.45 -5.87
CA PRO A 25 -0.59 1.54 -5.02
C PRO A 25 -1.10 0.19 -4.48
N GLU A 26 -0.73 -0.93 -5.10
CA GLU A 26 -1.15 -2.27 -4.69
C GLU A 26 -0.12 -3.06 -3.88
N THR A 27 1.16 -2.90 -4.21
CA THR A 27 2.25 -3.70 -3.63
C THR A 27 3.11 -2.91 -2.65
N TYR A 28 2.93 -1.58 -2.61
CA TYR A 28 3.72 -0.66 -1.78
C TYR A 28 5.24 -0.78 -1.98
N VAL A 29 5.66 -1.21 -3.17
CA VAL A 29 7.05 -1.23 -3.61
C VAL A 29 7.38 0.06 -4.35
N TRP A 30 8.59 0.58 -4.13
CA TRP A 30 9.13 1.74 -4.85
C TRP A 30 9.58 1.33 -6.26
N VAL A 31 9.08 2.02 -7.27
CA VAL A 31 9.37 1.76 -8.68
C VAL A 31 9.90 3.05 -9.33
N PRO A 32 10.96 2.98 -10.16
CA PRO A 32 11.48 4.15 -10.87
C PRO A 32 10.42 4.80 -11.75
N ILE A 33 10.31 6.12 -11.71
CA ILE A 33 9.27 6.87 -12.43
C ILE A 33 9.30 6.61 -13.94
N GLU A 34 10.45 6.33 -14.55
CA GLU A 34 10.55 6.03 -15.98
C GLU A 34 9.71 4.81 -16.37
N GLN A 35 9.55 3.86 -15.46
CA GLN A 35 8.71 2.68 -15.66
C GLN A 35 7.23 2.99 -15.39
N CYS A 36 6.94 3.98 -14.55
CA CYS A 36 5.58 4.38 -14.18
C CYS A 36 4.92 5.29 -15.23
N LEU A 37 5.70 6.15 -15.92
CA LEU A 37 5.19 7.15 -16.86
C LEU A 37 4.27 6.56 -17.95
N PRO A 38 4.64 5.47 -18.66
CA PRO A 38 3.79 4.89 -19.68
C PRO A 38 2.44 4.39 -19.13
N SER A 39 2.42 3.92 -17.88
CA SER A 39 1.20 3.44 -17.24
C SER A 39 0.31 4.59 -16.75
N LEU A 40 0.92 5.66 -16.24
CA LEU A 40 0.23 6.87 -15.78
C LEU A 40 -0.46 7.64 -16.91
N GLU A 41 0.13 7.65 -18.11
CA GLU A 41 -0.46 8.28 -19.29
C GLU A 41 -1.74 7.56 -19.76
N ASN A 42 -1.83 6.24 -19.52
CA ASN A 42 -2.97 5.43 -19.95
C ASN A 42 -4.11 5.38 -18.93
N SER A 43 -3.79 5.34 -17.63
CA SER A 43 -4.81 5.29 -16.58
C SER A 43 -4.39 6.03 -15.31
N LYS A 44 -5.37 6.70 -14.69
CA LYS A 44 -5.18 7.42 -13.41
C LYS A 44 -4.76 6.49 -12.27
N TYR A 45 -5.20 5.23 -12.31
CA TYR A 45 -4.79 4.19 -11.38
C TYR A 45 -4.14 3.07 -12.18
N CYS A 46 -2.88 2.79 -11.89
CA CYS A 46 -2.11 1.73 -12.52
C CYS A 46 -1.19 1.08 -11.49
N ARG A 47 -1.04 -0.23 -11.60
CA ARG A 47 -0.06 -1.00 -10.85
C ARG A 47 1.30 -0.84 -11.52
N PHE A 48 2.27 -0.27 -10.79
CA PHE A 48 3.62 -0.04 -11.32
C PHE A 48 4.50 -1.29 -11.27
N ASN A 49 4.27 -2.16 -10.29
CA ASN A 49 5.00 -3.41 -10.19
C ASN A 49 4.56 -4.36 -11.31
N GLN A 50 5.50 -4.71 -12.19
CA GLN A 50 5.28 -5.57 -13.36
C GLN A 50 5.10 -7.05 -13.00
N ASP A 51 5.46 -7.45 -11.78
CA ASP A 51 5.21 -8.79 -11.29
C ASP A 51 3.72 -8.94 -10.88
N PRO A 52 2.92 -9.78 -11.56
CA PRO A 52 1.52 -10.00 -11.21
C PRO A 52 1.36 -10.74 -9.87
N GLU A 53 2.34 -11.55 -9.47
CA GLU A 53 2.30 -12.32 -8.22
C GLU A 53 2.75 -11.51 -7.01
N ALA A 54 3.35 -10.33 -7.23
CA ALA A 54 3.74 -9.45 -6.15
C ALA A 54 2.51 -9.03 -5.32
N VAL A 55 2.65 -9.12 -4.00
CA VAL A 55 1.62 -8.72 -3.04
C VAL A 55 2.24 -7.78 -2.02
N ASP A 56 1.41 -6.96 -1.39
CA ASP A 56 1.82 -6.17 -0.23
C ASP A 56 2.49 -7.07 0.83
N GLU A 57 3.75 -6.78 1.12
CA GLU A 57 4.53 -7.48 2.16
C GLU A 57 3.88 -7.34 3.55
N GLY A 58 3.23 -6.19 3.78
CA GLY A 58 2.51 -5.85 5.00
C GLY A 58 1.14 -6.52 5.12
N ARG A 59 0.67 -7.24 4.09
CA ARG A 59 -0.62 -7.92 4.09
C ARG A 59 -0.76 -8.81 5.32
N SER A 60 -1.94 -8.78 5.94
CA SER A 60 -2.27 -9.69 7.04
C SER A 60 -2.21 -11.15 6.57
N LYS A 61 -1.31 -11.94 7.16
CA LYS A 61 -1.16 -13.38 6.93
C LYS A 61 -1.87 -14.20 7.99
N GLU A 62 -1.99 -13.65 9.20
CA GLU A 62 -2.51 -14.34 10.38
C GLU A 62 -3.64 -13.51 11.00
N PRO A 63 -4.87 -13.57 10.45
CA PRO A 63 -6.00 -12.80 10.97
C PRO A 63 -6.39 -13.22 12.40
N ASP A 64 -6.04 -14.43 12.84
CA ASP A 64 -6.31 -14.91 14.19
C ASP A 64 -5.57 -14.14 15.29
N ARG A 65 -4.46 -13.47 14.95
CA ARG A 65 -3.64 -12.65 15.88
C ARG A 65 -4.19 -11.23 16.07
N LEU A 66 -5.16 -10.84 15.24
CA LEU A 66 -5.81 -9.54 15.31
C LEU A 66 -6.46 -9.30 16.68
N GLN A 67 -6.30 -8.10 17.23
CA GLN A 67 -6.86 -7.75 18.52
C GLN A 67 -8.31 -7.25 18.37
N VAL A 68 -9.23 -7.89 19.08
CA VAL A 68 -10.65 -7.52 19.16
C VAL A 68 -10.95 -7.00 20.55
N PHE A 69 -11.64 -5.86 20.63
CA PHE A 69 -12.19 -5.35 21.87
C PHE A 69 -13.68 -5.66 21.95
N HIS A 70 -14.05 -6.48 22.93
CA HIS A 70 -15.43 -6.93 23.15
C HIS A 70 -15.73 -7.05 24.64
N LYS A 71 -16.90 -6.58 25.09
CA LYS A 71 -17.34 -6.66 26.50
C LYS A 71 -16.28 -6.21 27.52
N LYS A 72 -15.59 -5.11 27.24
CA LYS A 72 -14.51 -4.54 28.08
C LYS A 72 -13.26 -5.44 28.22
N ALA A 73 -13.11 -6.45 27.36
CA ALA A 73 -11.93 -7.30 27.29
C ALA A 73 -11.26 -7.17 25.92
N ILE A 74 -9.92 -7.27 25.93
CA ILE A 74 -9.11 -7.36 24.72
C ILE A 74 -8.81 -8.85 24.49
N LEU A 75 -9.14 -9.35 23.30
CA LEU A 75 -9.04 -10.76 22.96
C LEU A 75 -8.46 -10.91 21.54
N PRO A 76 -7.55 -11.87 21.30
CA PRO A 76 -7.20 -12.25 19.94
C PRO A 76 -8.43 -12.78 19.19
N TYR A 77 -8.52 -12.49 17.89
CA TYR A 77 -9.64 -12.92 17.06
C TYR A 77 -9.81 -14.44 17.05
N GLY A 78 -8.71 -15.21 17.07
CA GLY A 78 -8.77 -16.68 17.17
C GLY A 78 -9.45 -17.20 18.44
N VAL A 79 -9.46 -16.43 19.53
CA VAL A 79 -10.21 -16.74 20.76
C VAL A 79 -11.66 -16.26 20.64
N TYR A 80 -11.86 -15.05 20.12
CA TYR A 80 -13.19 -14.47 19.89
C TYR A 80 -14.06 -15.36 18.98
N LYS A 81 -13.51 -15.83 17.85
CA LYS A 81 -14.17 -16.71 16.88
C LYS A 81 -14.62 -18.06 17.47
N LYS A 82 -13.91 -18.57 18.48
CA LYS A 82 -14.31 -19.82 19.17
C LYS A 82 -15.54 -19.62 20.06
N GLN A 83 -15.72 -18.42 20.59
CA GLN A 83 -16.87 -18.07 21.44
C GLN A 83 -18.10 -17.70 20.61
N ARG A 84 -17.89 -17.09 19.44
CA ARG A 84 -18.95 -16.67 18.51
C ARG A 84 -18.61 -17.10 17.09
N ARG A 85 -19.43 -18.00 16.55
CA ARG A 85 -19.29 -18.50 15.18
C ARG A 85 -20.31 -17.81 14.28
N ASP A 86 -20.10 -16.52 14.04
CA ASP A 86 -20.90 -15.73 13.08
C ASP A 86 -20.10 -15.53 11.78
N PRO A 87 -20.55 -16.11 10.64
CA PRO A 87 -19.89 -15.96 9.35
C PRO A 87 -19.82 -14.51 8.84
N SER A 88 -20.80 -13.67 9.19
CA SER A 88 -20.84 -12.26 8.77
C SER A 88 -19.78 -11.43 9.47
N GLU A 89 -19.59 -11.68 10.77
CA GLU A 89 -18.50 -11.07 11.53
C GLU A 89 -17.14 -11.52 11.00
N GLU A 90 -16.99 -12.81 10.67
CA GLU A 90 -15.75 -13.34 10.12
C GLU A 90 -15.34 -12.64 8.81
N ALA A 91 -16.26 -12.50 7.85
CA ALA A 91 -15.98 -11.79 6.61
C ALA A 91 -15.53 -10.33 6.87
N SER A 92 -16.18 -9.65 7.83
CA SER A 92 -15.88 -8.26 8.19
C SER A 92 -14.51 -8.11 8.87
N VAL A 93 -14.13 -9.04 9.75
CA VAL A 93 -12.81 -9.03 10.41
C VAL A 93 -11.70 -9.32 9.40
N LEU A 94 -11.92 -10.29 8.50
CA LEU A 94 -10.95 -10.62 7.45
C LEU A 94 -10.73 -9.45 6.48
N GLN A 95 -11.80 -8.77 6.08
CA GLN A 95 -11.70 -7.57 5.24
C GLN A 95 -10.96 -6.45 5.95
N TYR A 96 -11.23 -6.23 7.24
CA TYR A 96 -10.48 -5.23 7.99
C TYR A 96 -8.99 -5.58 8.07
N ALA A 97 -8.65 -6.84 8.36
CA ALA A 97 -7.26 -7.30 8.44
C ALA A 97 -6.51 -7.13 7.12
N SER A 98 -7.17 -7.35 5.97
CA SER A 98 -6.55 -7.16 4.66
C SER A 98 -6.27 -5.70 4.32
N LEU A 99 -7.06 -4.76 4.86
CA LEU A 99 -6.89 -3.32 4.62
C LEU A 99 -5.79 -2.69 5.48
N VAL A 100 -5.68 -3.09 6.75
CA VAL A 100 -4.72 -2.47 7.69
C VAL A 100 -3.33 -3.13 7.67
N GLY A 101 -3.25 -4.38 7.22
CA GLY A 101 -2.03 -5.17 7.26
C GLY A 101 -1.72 -5.77 8.64
N GLN A 102 -0.78 -6.72 8.68
CA GLN A 102 -0.47 -7.52 9.87
C GLN A 102 -0.04 -6.65 11.06
N ALA A 103 0.88 -5.71 10.81
CA ALA A 103 1.51 -4.91 11.84
C ALA A 103 0.51 -4.01 12.59
N CYS A 104 -0.49 -3.50 11.88
CA CYS A 104 -1.57 -2.68 12.44
C CYS A 104 -2.64 -3.55 13.08
N ALA A 105 -2.99 -4.70 12.48
CA ALA A 105 -3.97 -5.64 13.03
C ALA A 105 -3.61 -6.16 14.43
N GLU A 106 -2.31 -6.33 14.73
CA GLU A 106 -1.85 -6.77 16.05
C GLU A 106 -1.83 -5.66 17.11
N ARG A 107 -1.77 -4.39 16.69
CA ARG A 107 -1.65 -3.23 17.60
C ARG A 107 -2.97 -2.49 17.81
N MET A 108 -3.81 -2.45 16.79
CA MET A 108 -5.10 -1.75 16.82
C MET A 108 -6.19 -2.67 17.34
N LEU A 109 -7.08 -2.11 18.15
CA LEU A 109 -8.22 -2.83 18.70
C LEU A 109 -9.44 -2.66 17.79
N LEU A 110 -9.90 -3.76 17.21
CA LEU A 110 -11.14 -3.79 16.46
C LEU A 110 -12.34 -3.87 17.41
N PHE A 111 -13.15 -2.82 17.48
CA PHE A 111 -14.34 -2.78 18.32
C PHE A 111 -15.46 -3.68 17.77
N ARG A 112 -16.03 -4.53 18.65
CA ARG A 112 -17.20 -5.37 18.36
C ARG A 112 -18.16 -5.38 19.56
N SER A 113 -19.41 -5.00 19.33
CA SER A 113 -20.47 -4.87 20.37
C SER A 113 -21.10 -6.20 20.75
#